data_AF-A0A7Z2M7R7-F1
#
_entry.id   AF-A0A7Z2M7R7-F1
#
_cell.length_a   1.000
_cell.length_b   1.000
_cell.length_c   1.000
_cell.angle_alpha   90.00
_cell.angle_beta   90.00
_cell.angle_gamma   90.00
#
_symmetry.space_group_name_H-M   'P 1'
#
loop_
_entity.id
_entity.type
_entity.pdbx_description
1 polymer ?
#
loop_
_entity_poly.entity_id
_entity_poly.type
_entity_poly.pdbx_seq_one_letter_code
_entity_poly.pdbx_strand_id
1 'polypeptide(L)'
;MDTNTTIAIVSAVGAFLSGTATAAAVYLSYHVQKNQKLLSQRQLLLPLWDHMASLSDINPDEPVVPDIIKVVNTLELVALCCEGGMVDKAVIMRTFRDQYMKHFEQIKRCKNLPLLNIDGEALLQQNRAAVVFYTHLNDERLNQDRIK
;
A
#
# COMPACT_ATOMS: atom_id res chain seq x y z
N MET A 1 -59.67 -3.92 -27.51
CA MET A 1 -58.25 -3.97 -27.11
C MET A 1 -58.14 -5.19 -26.23
N ASP A 2 -57.43 -6.21 -26.69
CA ASP A 2 -57.47 -7.52 -26.04
C ASP A 2 -56.66 -7.50 -24.74
N THR A 3 -57.15 -8.20 -23.72
CA THR A 3 -56.48 -8.30 -22.40
C THR A 3 -55.02 -8.74 -22.53
N ASN A 4 -54.71 -9.57 -23.54
CA ASN A 4 -53.35 -10.02 -23.84
C ASN A 4 -52.44 -8.89 -24.35
N THR A 5 -52.95 -7.94 -25.14
CA THR A 5 -52.15 -6.80 -25.62
C THR A 5 -51.86 -5.81 -24.50
N THR A 6 -52.82 -5.57 -23.60
CA THR A 6 -52.58 -4.72 -22.42
C THR A 6 -51.54 -5.30 -21.47
N ILE A 7 -51.56 -6.63 -21.24
CA ILE A 7 -50.57 -7.30 -20.38
C ILE A 7 -49.16 -7.23 -21.01
N ALA A 8 -49.04 -7.44 -22.32
CA ALA A 8 -47.77 -7.36 -23.04
C ALA A 8 -47.15 -5.95 -23.02
N ILE A 9 -47.96 -4.91 -23.14
CA ILE A 9 -47.49 -3.51 -23.07
C ILE A 9 -47.01 -3.19 -21.65
N VAL A 10 -47.77 -3.56 -20.63
CA VAL A 10 -47.41 -3.31 -19.22
C VAL A 10 -46.13 -4.06 -18.84
N SER A 11 -45.96 -5.31 -19.28
CA SER A 11 -44.75 -6.08 -19.01
C SER A 11 -43.53 -5.52 -19.74
N ALA A 12 -43.68 -5.08 -20.99
CA ALA A 12 -42.59 -4.45 -21.75
C ALA A 12 -42.14 -3.13 -21.12
N VAL A 13 -43.08 -2.28 -20.69
CA VAL A 13 -42.77 -1.03 -19.97
C VAL A 13 -42.09 -1.34 -18.63
N GLY A 14 -42.60 -2.33 -17.90
CA GLY A 14 -42.00 -2.77 -16.63
C GLY A 14 -40.56 -3.29 -16.80
N ALA A 15 -40.29 -4.07 -17.83
CA ALA A 15 -38.95 -4.58 -18.13
C ALA A 15 -37.98 -3.47 -18.58
N PHE A 16 -38.47 -2.48 -19.33
CA PHE A 16 -37.65 -1.34 -19.74
C PHE A 16 -37.27 -0.45 -18.55
N LEU A 17 -38.24 -0.14 -17.67
CA LEU A 17 -37.99 0.63 -16.45
C LEU A 17 -37.06 -0.10 -15.49
N SER A 18 -37.22 -1.41 -15.31
CA SER A 18 -36.32 -2.19 -14.45
C SER A 18 -34.90 -2.29 -15.03
N GLY A 19 -34.78 -2.42 -16.36
CA GLY A 19 -33.48 -2.42 -17.04
C GLY A 19 -32.71 -1.11 -16.86
N THR A 20 -33.39 0.03 -17.03
CA THR A 20 -32.78 1.36 -16.83
C THR A 20 -32.40 1.61 -15.37
N ALA A 21 -33.26 1.23 -14.42
CA ALA A 21 -32.97 1.31 -13.00
C ALA A 21 -31.76 0.44 -12.61
N THR A 22 -31.66 -0.77 -13.15
CA THR A 22 -30.52 -1.67 -12.91
C THR A 22 -29.22 -1.09 -13.47
N ALA A 23 -29.25 -0.51 -14.67
CA ALA A 23 -28.08 0.14 -15.27
C ALA A 23 -27.59 1.33 -14.43
N ALA A 24 -28.53 2.17 -13.94
CA ALA A 24 -28.21 3.28 -13.05
C ALA A 24 -27.64 2.80 -11.70
N ALA A 25 -28.21 1.72 -11.14
CA ALA A 25 -27.72 1.11 -9.90
C ALA A 25 -26.29 0.58 -10.06
N VAL A 26 -26.00 -0.16 -11.14
CA VAL A 26 -24.66 -0.67 -11.44
C VAL A 26 -23.66 0.48 -11.59
N TYR A 27 -24.03 1.53 -12.32
CA TYR A 27 -23.19 2.72 -12.48
C TYR A 27 -22.88 3.40 -11.13
N LEU A 28 -23.90 3.60 -10.31
CA LEU A 28 -23.75 4.22 -8.99
C LEU A 28 -22.91 3.34 -8.06
N SER A 29 -23.17 2.02 -8.01
CA SER A 29 -22.40 1.08 -7.21
C SER A 29 -20.93 1.08 -7.60
N TYR A 30 -20.61 1.12 -8.89
CA TYR A 30 -19.24 1.23 -9.36
C TYR A 30 -18.56 2.53 -8.88
N HIS A 31 -19.27 3.67 -8.99
CA HIS A 31 -18.74 4.96 -8.57
C HIS A 31 -18.54 5.03 -7.04
N VAL A 32 -19.49 4.51 -6.26
CA VAL A 32 -19.39 4.43 -4.79
C VAL A 32 -18.23 3.53 -4.38
N GLN A 33 -18.08 2.36 -5.00
CA GLN A 33 -16.98 1.44 -4.70
C GLN A 33 -15.61 2.09 -4.97
N LYS A 34 -15.48 2.83 -6.08
CA LYS A 34 -14.25 3.57 -6.39
C LYS A 34 -13.92 4.61 -5.33
N ASN A 35 -14.92 5.38 -4.89
CA ASN A 35 -14.73 6.40 -3.86
C ASN A 35 -14.43 5.79 -2.49
N GLN A 36 -15.08 4.69 -2.13
CA GLN A 36 -14.79 3.96 -0.88
C GLN A 36 -13.36 3.43 -0.85
N LYS A 37 -12.85 2.94 -1.99
CA LYS A 37 -11.45 2.52 -2.11
C LYS A 37 -10.47 3.68 -1.87
N LEU A 38 -10.73 4.85 -2.44
CA LEU A 38 -9.87 6.02 -2.24
C LEU A 38 -9.91 6.52 -0.78
N LEU A 39 -11.08 6.46 -0.15
CA LEU A 39 -11.24 6.86 1.25
C LEU A 39 -10.50 5.89 2.18
N SER A 40 -10.63 4.58 1.98
CA SER A 40 -9.92 3.59 2.79
C SER A 40 -8.40 3.69 2.63
N GLN A 41 -7.91 3.91 1.41
CA GLN A 41 -6.49 4.16 1.14
C GLN A 41 -5.95 5.38 1.93
N ARG A 42 -6.73 6.47 2.04
CA ARG A 42 -6.35 7.65 2.82
C ARG A 42 -6.36 7.39 4.33
N GLN A 43 -7.33 6.63 4.81
CA GLN A 43 -7.44 6.29 6.23
C GLN A 43 -6.27 5.42 6.71
N LEU A 44 -5.75 4.55 5.86
CA LEU A 44 -4.58 3.71 6.15
C LEU A 44 -3.26 4.49 6.18
N LEU A 45 -3.21 5.65 5.53
CA LEU A 45 -1.98 6.43 5.47
C LEU A 45 -1.61 7.07 6.82
N LEU A 46 -2.61 7.47 7.62
CA LEU A 46 -2.38 8.08 8.94
C LEU A 46 -1.70 7.10 9.92
N PRO A 47 -2.21 5.85 10.12
CA PRO A 47 -1.51 4.87 10.94
C PRO A 47 -0.09 4.55 10.45
N LEU A 48 0.10 4.42 9.13
CA LEU A 48 1.44 4.18 8.57
C LEU A 48 2.38 5.36 8.82
N TRP A 49 1.87 6.58 8.74
CA TRP A 49 2.62 7.79 9.11
C TRP A 49 3.08 7.71 10.57
N ASP A 50 2.16 7.44 11.49
CA ASP A 50 2.48 7.38 12.92
C ASP A 50 3.51 6.27 13.21
N HIS A 51 3.37 5.10 12.57
CA HIS A 51 4.34 4.02 12.70
C HIS A 51 5.72 4.41 12.18
N MET A 52 5.81 4.97 10.96
CA MET A 52 7.08 5.41 10.36
C MET A 52 7.73 6.55 11.13
N ALA A 53 6.96 7.53 11.59
CA ALA A 53 7.46 8.67 12.37
C ALA A 53 7.91 8.27 13.78
N SER A 54 7.38 7.16 14.33
CA SER A 54 7.78 6.61 15.64
C SER A 54 9.05 5.75 15.59
N LEU A 55 9.66 5.58 14.41
CA LEU A 55 10.89 4.81 14.28
C LEU A 55 12.08 5.60 14.81
N SER A 56 12.81 4.97 15.72
CA SER A 56 14.05 5.51 16.26
C SER A 56 15.17 5.39 15.24
N ASP A 57 16.12 6.32 15.30
CA ASP A 57 17.34 6.22 14.50
C ASP A 57 18.19 5.03 14.98
N ILE A 58 18.72 4.26 14.04
CA ILE A 58 19.54 3.08 14.38
C ILE A 58 21.02 3.47 14.35
N ASN A 59 21.75 3.16 15.43
CA ASN A 59 23.21 3.21 15.46
C ASN A 59 23.77 1.85 14.98
N PRO A 60 24.46 1.78 13.82
CA PRO A 60 25.01 0.52 13.32
C PRO A 60 26.16 -0.04 14.16
N ASP A 61 26.86 0.81 14.91
CA ASP A 61 28.00 0.42 15.76
C ASP A 61 27.54 -0.15 17.11
N GLU A 62 26.34 0.23 17.56
CA GLU A 62 25.72 -0.24 18.79
C GLU A 62 24.23 -0.60 18.54
N PRO A 63 23.97 -1.70 17.80
CA PRO A 63 22.62 -2.04 17.37
C PRO A 63 21.78 -2.59 18.53
N VAL A 64 20.65 -1.93 18.80
CA VAL A 64 19.62 -2.41 19.74
C VAL A 64 18.65 -3.32 18.99
N VAL A 65 18.74 -4.63 19.22
CA VAL A 65 17.99 -5.63 18.43
C VAL A 65 16.46 -5.48 18.48
N PRO A 66 15.82 -5.23 19.63
CA PRO A 66 14.37 -4.99 19.67
C PRO A 66 13.93 -3.83 18.76
N ASP A 67 14.71 -2.76 18.71
CA ASP A 67 14.41 -1.58 17.88
C ASP A 67 14.59 -1.89 16.41
N ILE A 68 15.63 -2.65 16.05
CA ILE A 68 15.88 -3.09 14.68
C ILE A 68 14.74 -3.98 14.18
N ILE A 69 14.27 -4.92 15.00
CA ILE A 69 13.12 -5.77 14.65
C ILE A 69 11.87 -4.90 14.44
N LYS A 70 11.61 -3.92 15.32
CA LYS A 70 10.50 -2.98 15.17
C LYS A 70 10.58 -2.22 13.84
N VAL A 71 11.76 -1.72 13.48
CA VAL A 71 11.99 -0.99 12.23
C VAL A 71 11.77 -1.91 11.03
N VAL A 72 12.39 -3.09 11.00
CA VAL A 72 12.23 -4.07 9.90
C VAL A 72 10.76 -4.45 9.69
N ASN A 73 10.05 -4.77 10.77
CA ASN A 73 8.63 -5.12 10.68
C ASN A 73 7.77 -3.95 10.17
N THR A 74 8.13 -2.72 10.52
CA THR A 74 7.43 -1.52 10.05
C THR A 74 7.70 -1.28 8.56
N LEU A 75 8.95 -1.46 8.10
CA LEU A 75 9.30 -1.37 6.68
C LEU A 75 8.58 -2.45 5.87
N GLU A 76 8.54 -3.69 6.36
CA GLU A 76 7.81 -4.80 5.73
C GLU A 76 6.30 -4.51 5.66
N LEU A 77 5.70 -3.99 6.73
CA LEU A 77 4.28 -3.62 6.74
C LEU A 77 3.98 -2.57 5.66
N VAL A 78 4.79 -1.51 5.57
CA VAL A 78 4.64 -0.48 4.54
C VAL A 78 4.75 -1.07 3.13
N ALA A 79 5.73 -1.96 2.92
CA ALA A 79 5.92 -2.63 1.64
C ALA A 79 4.74 -3.52 1.26
N LEU A 80 4.22 -4.33 2.19
CA LEU A 80 3.04 -5.18 1.98
C LEU A 80 1.78 -4.34 1.70
N CYS A 81 1.60 -3.21 2.38
CA CYS A 81 0.48 -2.29 2.10
C CYS A 81 0.56 -1.70 0.69
N CYS A 82 1.76 -1.46 0.17
CA CYS A 82 1.96 -1.01 -1.21
C CYS A 82 1.71 -2.15 -2.21
N GLU A 83 2.26 -3.35 -1.96
CA GLU A 83 2.09 -4.53 -2.80
C GLU A 83 0.61 -4.94 -2.94
N GLY A 84 -0.13 -4.92 -1.83
CA GLY A 84 -1.57 -5.23 -1.81
C GLY A 84 -2.46 -4.13 -2.38
N GLY A 85 -1.91 -2.99 -2.83
CA GLY A 85 -2.69 -1.85 -3.33
C GLY A 85 -3.57 -1.18 -2.26
N MET A 86 -3.28 -1.43 -0.98
CA MET A 86 -3.95 -0.83 0.18
C MET A 86 -3.55 0.63 0.36
N VAL A 87 -2.36 0.99 -0.11
CA VAL A 87 -1.90 2.38 -0.20
C VAL A 87 -1.25 2.60 -1.56
N ASP A 88 -1.43 3.79 -2.12
CA ASP A 88 -0.78 4.17 -3.35
C ASP A 88 0.73 4.33 -3.12
N LYS A 89 1.51 3.52 -3.85
CA LYS A 89 2.98 3.56 -3.85
C LYS A 89 3.49 4.99 -4.07
N ALA A 90 2.91 5.76 -5.00
CA ALA A 90 3.36 7.10 -5.30
C ALA A 90 3.28 8.03 -4.09
N VAL A 91 2.28 7.83 -3.23
CA VAL A 91 2.12 8.63 -2.00
C VAL A 91 3.18 8.24 -0.98
N ILE A 92 3.40 6.95 -0.74
CA ILE A 92 4.47 6.48 0.15
C ILE A 92 5.84 6.96 -0.33
N MET A 93 6.08 6.93 -1.65
CA MET A 93 7.32 7.41 -2.25
C MET A 93 7.56 8.90 -2.05
N ARG A 94 6.52 9.72 -2.12
CA ARG A 94 6.65 11.16 -1.87
C ARG A 94 6.84 11.48 -0.39
N THR A 95 6.29 10.64 0.48
CA THR A 95 6.08 10.96 1.89
C THR A 95 7.17 10.37 2.79
N PHE A 96 7.55 9.11 2.53
CA PHE A 96 8.43 8.33 3.42
C PHE A 96 9.68 7.79 2.75
N ARG A 97 9.92 8.07 1.46
CA ARG A 97 11.06 7.50 0.74
C ARG A 97 12.38 7.67 1.47
N ASP A 98 12.70 8.89 1.92
CA ASP A 98 13.99 9.14 2.56
C ASP A 98 14.12 8.42 3.90
N GLN A 99 13.05 8.42 4.72
CA GLN A 99 13.04 7.68 5.98
C GLN A 99 13.15 6.17 5.76
N TYR A 100 12.39 5.64 4.81
CA TYR A 100 12.41 4.23 4.44
C TYR A 100 13.81 3.79 4.00
N MET A 101 14.41 4.54 3.06
CA MET A 101 15.76 4.25 2.56
C MET A 101 16.80 4.39 3.66
N LYS A 102 16.73 5.44 4.49
CA LYS A 102 17.64 5.66 5.61
C LYS A 102 17.63 4.48 6.58
N HIS A 103 16.46 4.08 7.05
CA HIS A 103 16.33 2.98 8.01
C HIS A 103 16.75 1.65 7.39
N PHE A 104 16.39 1.39 6.13
CA PHE A 104 16.84 0.20 5.42
C PHE A 104 18.37 0.13 5.31
N GLU A 105 19.01 1.24 4.92
CA GLU A 105 20.47 1.33 4.82
C GLU A 105 21.16 1.22 6.19
N GLN A 106 20.59 1.79 7.25
CA GLN A 106 21.12 1.66 8.61
C GLN A 106 21.10 0.21 9.10
N ILE A 107 19.98 -0.49 8.92
CA ILE A 107 19.86 -1.92 9.25
C ILE A 107 20.89 -2.71 8.45
N LYS A 108 21.00 -2.46 7.14
CA LYS A 108 21.95 -3.16 6.28
C LYS A 108 23.40 -3.00 6.75
N ARG A 109 23.76 -1.87 7.37
CA ARG A 109 25.12 -1.61 7.89
C ARG A 109 25.42 -2.33 9.21
N CYS A 110 24.41 -2.86 9.91
CA CYS A 110 24.61 -3.62 11.14
C CYS A 110 25.32 -4.95 10.83
N LYS A 111 26.61 -5.05 11.14
CA LYS A 111 27.41 -6.25 10.87
C LYS A 111 27.09 -7.44 11.78
N ASN A 112 26.61 -7.16 12.99
CA ASN A 112 26.26 -8.20 13.95
C ASN A 112 25.09 -7.72 14.82
N LEU A 113 24.03 -8.51 14.88
CA LEU A 113 22.89 -8.26 15.75
C LEU A 113 23.04 -9.13 17.02
N PRO A 114 23.44 -8.53 18.16
CA PRO A 114 23.59 -9.28 19.41
C PRO A 114 22.25 -9.89 19.79
N LEU A 115 22.20 -11.19 20.13
CA LEU A 115 21.01 -12.05 20.36
C LEU A 115 20.56 -12.90 19.16
N LEU A 116 20.70 -12.42 17.92
CA LEU A 116 20.24 -13.16 16.75
C LEU A 116 21.37 -13.90 16.01
N ASN A 117 22.64 -13.55 16.26
CA ASN A 117 23.81 -14.11 15.58
C ASN A 117 23.73 -14.04 14.04
N ILE A 118 23.00 -13.05 13.52
CA ILE A 118 22.91 -12.74 12.09
C ILE A 118 23.29 -11.28 11.87
N ASP A 119 23.67 -10.93 10.65
CA ASP A 119 23.84 -9.54 10.25
C ASP A 119 22.49 -8.92 9.83
N GLY A 120 22.49 -7.60 9.70
CA GLY A 120 21.28 -6.87 9.30
C GLY A 120 20.87 -7.14 7.85
N GLU A 121 21.80 -7.52 6.97
CA GLU A 121 21.47 -7.89 5.59
C GLU A 121 20.69 -9.21 5.54
N ALA A 122 21.11 -10.23 6.31
CA ALA A 122 20.40 -11.49 6.46
C ALA A 122 19.01 -11.29 7.08
N LEU A 123 18.87 -10.39 8.04
CA LEU A 123 17.57 -10.03 8.61
C LEU A 123 16.65 -9.38 7.57
N LEU A 124 17.17 -8.47 6.73
CA LEU A 124 16.42 -7.85 5.65
C LEU A 124 16.03 -8.86 4.57
N GLN A 125 16.89 -9.83 4.24
CA GLN A 125 16.58 -10.87 3.26
C GLN A 125 15.42 -11.79 3.69
N GLN A 126 15.18 -11.93 4.99
CA GLN A 126 13.99 -12.64 5.49
C GLN A 126 12.69 -11.86 5.23
N ASN A 127 12.78 -10.55 4.97
CA ASN A 127 11.67 -9.62 4.76
C ASN A 127 11.63 -9.18 3.29
N ARG A 128 11.08 -10.08 2.45
CA ARG A 128 11.16 -9.94 0.99
C ARG A 128 10.44 -8.69 0.47
N ALA A 129 9.27 -8.35 1.02
CA ALA A 129 8.53 -7.20 0.52
C ALA A 129 9.34 -5.92 0.74
N ALA A 130 10.00 -5.80 1.90
CA ALA A 130 10.81 -4.66 2.24
C ALA A 130 12.00 -4.47 1.28
N VAL A 131 12.67 -5.57 0.91
CA VAL A 131 13.80 -5.58 -0.04
C VAL A 131 13.34 -5.21 -1.45
N VAL A 132 12.24 -5.79 -1.92
CA VAL A 132 11.67 -5.48 -3.24
C VAL A 132 11.27 -4.02 -3.31
N PHE A 133 10.60 -3.51 -2.27
CA PHE A 133 10.20 -2.12 -2.20
C PHE A 133 11.39 -1.17 -2.18
N TYR A 134 12.42 -1.45 -1.37
CA TYR A 134 13.68 -0.69 -1.37
C TYR A 134 14.33 -0.65 -2.76
N THR A 135 14.38 -1.80 -3.46
CA THR A 135 14.98 -1.89 -4.80
C THR A 135 14.25 -0.96 -5.77
N HIS A 136 12.91 -0.98 -5.76
CA HIS A 136 12.09 -0.05 -6.53
C HIS A 136 12.37 1.42 -6.18
N LEU A 137 12.48 1.76 -4.90
CA LEU A 137 12.80 3.13 -4.48
C LEU A 137 14.18 3.58 -4.97
N ASN A 138 15.16 2.68 -4.91
CA ASN A 138 16.53 2.97 -5.31
C ASN A 138 16.64 3.13 -6.84
N ASP A 139 15.94 2.31 -7.61
CA ASP A 139 15.88 2.43 -9.07
C ASP A 139 15.25 3.77 -9.50
N GLU A 140 14.16 4.17 -8.84
CA GLU A 140 13.52 5.46 -9.10
C GLU A 140 14.41 6.65 -8.69
N ARG A 141 15.20 6.52 -7.61
CA ARG A 141 16.23 7.52 -7.25
C ARG A 141 17.25 7.70 -8.36
N LEU A 142 17.84 6.60 -8.83
CA LEU A 142 18.86 6.62 -9.88
C LEU A 142 18.33 7.19 -11.20
N ASN A 143 17.06 6.95 -11.50
CA ASN A 143 16.40 7.48 -12.70
C ASN A 143 16.05 8.98 -12.59
N GLN A 144 15.75 9.49 -11.40
CA GLN A 144 15.55 10.93 -11.18
C GLN A 144 16.84 11.74 -11.31
N ASP A 145 17.97 11.17 -10.89
CA ASP A 145 19.28 11.84 -10.97
C ASP A 145 19.88 11.83 -12.39
N ARG A 146 19.35 11.00 -13.31
CA ARG A 146 19.64 11.05 -14.75
C ARG A 146 18.83 12.17 -15.40
N ILE A 147 19.29 13.40 -15.23
CA ILE A 147 18.78 14.56 -15.97
C ILE A 147 18.98 14.30 -17.48
N LYS A 148 17.89 14.41 -18.25
CA LYS A 148 17.90 14.43 -19.73
C LYS A 148 18.48 15.73 -20.26
#